data_AF-A0A2H9SIB4-F1
#
_entry.id   AF-A0A2H9SIB4-F1
#
_cell.length_a   1.000
_cell.length_b   1.000
_cell.length_c   1.000
_cell.angle_alpha   90.00
_cell.angle_beta   90.00
_cell.angle_gamma   90.00
#
_symmetry.space_group_name_H-M   'P 1'
#
loop_
_entity.id
_entity.type
_entity.pdbx_description
1 polymer ?
#
loop_
_entity_poly.entity_id
_entity_poly.type
_entity_poly.pdbx_seq_one_letter_code
_entity_poly.pdbx_strand_id
1 'polypeptide(L)'
;MIKLRSYFVLASIFLSFSVAAKTIHLNPSETKTLANDLLFTLNATCNVHSLPAKRSKIRIVMVKNKGVVNGHSLTSGQASSLMVTNNSSISVSADSGSQIHLTNLSADQLEAVCFL
;
A
#
# COMPACT_ATOMS: atom_id res chain seq x y z
N MET A 1 -50.86 39.33 -11.11
CA MET A 1 -49.93 38.54 -11.93
C MET A 1 -48.51 38.81 -11.45
N ILE A 2 -47.99 38.00 -10.51
CA ILE A 2 -46.63 38.16 -9.97
C ILE A 2 -45.74 37.10 -10.62
N LYS A 3 -44.84 37.56 -11.50
CA LYS A 3 -43.88 36.73 -12.23
C LYS A 3 -42.81 36.22 -11.24
N LEU A 4 -42.87 34.93 -10.90
CA LEU A 4 -41.82 34.25 -10.15
C LEU A 4 -40.62 34.01 -11.10
N ARG A 5 -39.55 34.80 -10.95
CA ARG A 5 -38.30 34.58 -11.69
C ARG A 5 -37.56 33.39 -11.06
N SER A 6 -37.63 32.25 -11.73
CA SER A 6 -36.90 31.03 -11.39
C SER A 6 -35.40 31.25 -11.59
N TYR A 7 -34.64 31.31 -10.50
CA TYR A 7 -33.17 31.28 -10.54
C TYR A 7 -32.73 29.83 -10.33
N PHE A 8 -32.39 29.15 -11.42
CA PHE A 8 -31.72 27.85 -11.38
C PHE A 8 -30.28 28.07 -10.91
N VAL A 9 -30.01 27.84 -9.62
CA VAL A 9 -28.66 27.81 -9.08
C VAL A 9 -28.08 26.43 -9.39
N LEU A 10 -27.19 26.34 -10.39
CA LEU A 10 -26.37 25.16 -10.63
C LEU A 10 -25.38 25.00 -9.47
N ALA A 11 -25.75 24.21 -8.46
CA ALA A 11 -24.84 23.77 -7.42
C ALA A 11 -23.79 22.85 -8.04
N SER A 12 -22.55 23.32 -8.12
CA SER A 12 -21.38 22.53 -8.55
C SER A 12 -21.03 21.58 -7.42
N ILE A 13 -21.38 20.30 -7.57
CA ILE A 13 -21.00 19.24 -6.63
C ILE A 13 -19.52 18.94 -6.88
N PHE A 14 -18.64 19.44 -6.03
CA PHE A 14 -17.26 18.97 -5.97
C PHE A 14 -17.26 17.54 -5.42
N LEU A 15 -17.13 16.56 -6.31
CA LEU A 15 -16.89 15.17 -5.94
C LEU A 15 -15.46 15.06 -5.41
N SER A 16 -15.30 14.97 -4.09
CA SER A 16 -14.04 14.59 -3.47
C SER A 16 -13.80 13.10 -3.71
N PHE A 17 -12.96 12.76 -4.68
CA PHE A 17 -12.50 11.39 -4.88
C PHE A 17 -11.49 11.04 -3.78
N SER A 18 -11.92 10.26 -2.78
CA SER A 18 -11.01 9.71 -1.78
C SER A 18 -10.09 8.68 -2.44
N VAL A 19 -8.79 8.94 -2.47
CA VAL A 19 -7.78 7.95 -2.85
C VAL A 19 -7.85 6.83 -1.82
N ALA A 20 -8.19 5.61 -2.25
CA ALA A 20 -8.27 4.46 -1.36
C ALA A 20 -6.88 4.13 -0.80
N ALA A 21 -6.65 4.47 0.46
CA ALA A 21 -5.43 4.15 1.18
C ALA A 21 -5.64 2.89 2.03
N LYS A 22 -4.68 1.98 2.01
CA LYS A 22 -4.67 0.77 2.84
C LYS A 22 -3.56 0.88 3.88
N THR A 23 -3.94 0.93 5.16
CA THR A 23 -3.00 0.91 6.27
C THR A 23 -2.71 -0.53 6.71
N ILE A 24 -1.43 -0.84 6.89
CA ILE A 24 -0.92 -2.15 7.30
C ILE A 24 -0.04 -1.94 8.52
N HIS A 25 -0.48 -2.42 9.67
CA HIS A 25 0.35 -2.48 10.87
C HIS A 25 1.15 -3.79 10.89
N LEU A 26 2.41 -3.77 11.30
CA LEU A 26 3.27 -4.93 11.42
C LEU A 26 3.97 -4.88 12.78
N ASN A 27 3.53 -5.72 13.70
CA ASN A 27 4.18 -5.88 15.00
C ASN A 27 5.57 -6.51 14.82
N PRO A 28 6.47 -6.35 15.81
CA PRO A 28 7.78 -7.01 15.80
C PRO A 28 7.64 -8.52 15.57
N SER A 29 8.43 -9.07 14.64
CA SER A 29 8.40 -10.49 14.23
C SER A 29 7.07 -11.00 13.66
N GLU A 30 6.09 -10.12 13.43
CA GLU A 30 4.82 -10.48 12.81
C GLU A 30 5.00 -10.68 11.30
N THR A 31 4.32 -11.70 10.76
CA THR A 31 4.19 -11.92 9.32
C THR A 31 2.74 -11.70 8.89
N LYS A 32 2.53 -10.80 7.94
CA LYS A 32 1.23 -10.59 7.30
C LYS A 32 1.24 -11.05 5.86
N THR A 33 0.14 -11.67 5.46
CA THR A 33 -0.08 -12.08 4.07
C THR A 33 -0.84 -10.99 3.34
N LEU A 34 -0.29 -10.55 2.21
CA LEU A 34 -0.96 -9.61 1.30
C LEU A 34 -1.16 -10.32 -0.04
N ALA A 35 -2.34 -10.18 -0.61
CA ALA A 35 -2.69 -10.77 -1.89
C ALA A 35 -3.29 -9.71 -2.81
N ASN A 36 -3.01 -9.85 -4.11
CA ASN A 36 -3.75 -9.16 -5.15
C ASN A 36 -4.78 -10.13 -5.74
N ASP A 37 -5.99 -10.13 -5.20
CA ASP A 37 -7.09 -10.99 -5.67
C ASP A 37 -7.83 -10.37 -6.87
N LEU A 38 -7.39 -9.20 -7.35
CA LEU A 38 -7.96 -8.54 -8.53
C LEU A 38 -7.49 -9.24 -9.81
N LEU A 39 -8.28 -9.11 -10.88
CA LEU A 39 -7.96 -9.69 -12.18
C LEU A 39 -6.88 -8.93 -12.96
N PHE A 40 -6.37 -7.81 -12.44
CA PHE A 40 -5.37 -6.95 -13.07
C PHE A 40 -4.18 -6.68 -12.13
N THR A 41 -3.06 -6.23 -12.69
CA THR A 41 -1.86 -5.86 -11.92
C THR A 41 -2.11 -4.63 -11.08
N LEU A 42 -1.85 -4.75 -9.78
CA LEU A 42 -1.98 -3.67 -8.81
C LEU A 42 -0.64 -2.96 -8.65
N ASN A 43 -0.63 -1.65 -8.83
CA ASN A 43 0.52 -0.81 -8.51
C ASN A 43 0.18 -0.01 -7.25
N ALA A 44 1.11 0.04 -6.30
CA ALA A 44 0.93 0.80 -5.08
C ALA A 44 2.24 1.45 -4.64
N THR A 45 2.12 2.59 -3.98
CA THR A 45 3.22 3.23 -3.27
C THR A 45 2.88 3.25 -1.78
N CYS A 46 3.73 2.64 -0.97
CA CYS A 46 3.55 2.50 0.47
C CYS A 46 4.53 3.40 1.22
N ASN A 47 4.01 4.27 2.09
CA ASN A 47 4.81 5.08 2.99
C ASN A 47 4.90 4.42 4.36
N VAL A 48 6.13 4.13 4.79
CA VAL A 48 6.42 3.46 6.06
C VAL A 48 6.59 4.49 7.17
N HIS A 49 5.90 4.25 8.27
CA HIS A 49 6.01 4.97 9.53
C HIS A 49 6.59 4.02 10.58
N SER A 50 7.61 4.49 11.31
CA SER A 50 8.30 3.71 12.34
C SER A 50 8.49 4.57 13.57
N LEU A 51 8.02 4.08 14.72
CA LEU A 51 8.14 4.75 16.01
C LEU A 51 8.79 3.78 17.02
N PRO A 52 9.98 4.09 17.57
CA PRO A 52 10.84 5.24 17.27
C PRO A 52 11.39 5.23 15.84
N ALA A 53 11.82 6.39 15.33
CA ALA A 53 12.34 6.56 13.97
C ALA A 53 13.73 5.93 13.78
N LYS A 54 13.80 4.59 13.87
CA LYS A 54 15.01 3.79 13.69
C LYS A 54 15.00 3.11 12.32
N ARG A 55 16.17 2.60 11.92
CA ARG A 55 16.29 1.71 10.78
C ARG A 55 15.67 0.36 11.13
N SER A 56 14.72 -0.04 10.31
CA SER A 56 13.93 -1.25 10.46
C SER A 56 14.11 -2.12 9.22
N LYS A 57 14.08 -3.44 9.41
CA LYS A 57 14.23 -4.42 8.33
C LYS A 57 12.90 -5.10 8.08
N ILE A 58 12.44 -5.06 6.84
CA ILE A 58 11.27 -5.79 6.38
C ILE A 58 11.74 -6.91 5.46
N ARG A 59 11.23 -8.12 5.66
CA ARG A 59 11.41 -9.24 4.74
C ARG A 59 10.15 -9.48 3.94
N ILE A 60 10.31 -9.65 2.65
CA ILE A 60 9.24 -9.92 1.70
C ILE A 60 9.52 -11.27 1.07
N VAL A 61 8.55 -12.16 1.07
CA VAL A 61 8.61 -13.45 0.36
C VAL A 61 7.46 -13.49 -0.63
N MET A 62 7.77 -13.74 -1.90
CA MET A 62 6.75 -14.00 -2.90
C MET A 62 6.27 -15.45 -2.75
N VAL A 63 5.01 -15.64 -2.40
CA VAL A 63 4.41 -16.96 -2.13
C VAL A 63 3.76 -17.51 -3.38
N LYS A 64 3.14 -16.63 -4.19
CA LYS A 64 2.41 -17.02 -5.39
C LYS A 64 2.62 -16.00 -6.49
N ASN A 65 2.74 -16.51 -7.72
CA ASN A 65 2.92 -15.74 -8.95
C ASN A 65 4.20 -14.86 -8.91
N LYS A 66 4.12 -13.60 -9.33
CA LYS A 66 5.25 -12.67 -9.42
C LYS A 66 4.81 -11.24 -9.11
N GLY A 67 5.80 -10.40 -8.85
CA GLY A 67 5.61 -8.97 -8.63
C GLY A 67 6.95 -8.23 -8.69
N VAL A 68 6.91 -6.95 -8.40
CA VAL A 68 8.06 -6.05 -8.37
C VAL A 68 8.01 -5.25 -7.07
N VAL A 69 9.13 -5.17 -6.36
CA VAL A 69 9.27 -4.34 -5.16
C VAL A 69 10.50 -3.45 -5.32
N ASN A 70 10.31 -2.14 -5.25
CA ASN A 70 11.34 -1.13 -5.51
C ASN A 70 12.13 -1.41 -6.81
N GLY A 71 11.43 -1.79 -7.87
CA GLY A 71 12.02 -2.11 -9.17
C GLY A 71 12.63 -3.52 -9.29
N HIS A 72 12.73 -4.28 -8.19
CA HIS A 72 13.24 -5.65 -8.21
C HIS A 72 12.11 -6.66 -8.41
N SER A 73 12.16 -7.43 -9.49
CA SER A 73 11.19 -8.50 -9.72
C SER A 73 11.43 -9.68 -8.79
N LEU A 74 10.35 -10.18 -8.20
CA LEU A 74 10.33 -11.37 -7.36
C LEU A 74 9.33 -12.37 -7.93
N THR A 75 9.73 -13.63 -8.03
CA THR A 75 8.87 -14.76 -8.39
C THR A 75 8.65 -15.68 -7.20
N SER A 76 7.64 -16.55 -7.28
CA SER A 76 7.31 -17.49 -6.21
C SER A 76 8.52 -18.22 -5.63
N GLY A 77 8.60 -18.25 -4.30
CA GLY A 77 9.71 -18.80 -3.52
C GLY A 77 10.86 -17.81 -3.28
N GLN A 78 10.96 -16.73 -4.07
CA GLN A 78 12.00 -15.72 -3.87
C GLN A 78 11.67 -14.81 -2.70
N ALA A 79 12.71 -14.35 -2.02
CA ALA A 79 12.60 -13.39 -0.94
C ALA A 79 13.55 -12.21 -1.16
N SER A 80 13.13 -11.05 -0.69
CA SER A 80 13.96 -9.85 -0.60
C SER A 80 13.85 -9.25 0.79
N SER A 81 14.83 -8.43 1.17
CA SER A 81 14.75 -7.65 2.39
C SER A 81 15.09 -6.20 2.12
N LEU A 82 14.31 -5.31 2.72
CA LEU A 82 14.44 -3.88 2.57
C LEU A 82 14.76 -3.28 3.93
N MET A 83 15.74 -2.38 3.95
CA MET A 83 15.96 -1.49 5.07
C MET A 83 15.10 -0.25 4.88
N VAL A 84 14.28 0.06 5.87
CA VAL A 84 13.36 1.20 5.86
C VAL A 84 13.60 2.07 7.09
N THR A 85 13.36 3.35 6.94
CA THR A 85 13.28 4.33 8.03
C THR A 85 11.89 4.96 8.03
N ASN A 86 11.62 5.78 9.04
CA ASN A 86 10.44 6.63 9.01
C ASN A 86 10.38 7.44 7.68
N ASN A 87 9.20 7.54 7.09
CA ASN A 87 8.90 8.15 5.79
C ASN A 87 9.58 7.48 4.58
N SER A 88 10.05 6.23 4.70
CA SER A 88 10.50 5.47 3.52
C SER A 88 9.32 5.17 2.60
N SER A 89 9.54 5.37 1.30
CA SER A 89 8.55 5.03 0.27
C SER A 89 8.95 3.72 -0.41
N ILE A 90 8.00 2.81 -0.55
CA ILE A 90 8.16 1.51 -1.21
C ILE A 90 7.19 1.44 -2.38
N SER A 91 7.71 1.23 -3.58
CA SER A 91 6.89 0.97 -4.77
C SER A 91 6.68 -0.53 -4.93
N VAL A 92 5.44 -0.95 -5.13
CA VAL A 92 5.04 -2.34 -5.32
C VAL A 92 4.20 -2.47 -6.56
N SER A 93 4.51 -3.46 -7.40
CA SER A 93 3.64 -3.93 -8.47
C SER A 93 3.37 -5.42 -8.24
N ALA A 94 2.11 -5.81 -8.25
CA ALA A 94 1.68 -7.15 -7.91
C ALA A 94 0.76 -7.66 -9.00
N ASP A 95 1.16 -8.73 -9.71
CA ASP A 95 0.31 -9.31 -10.75
C ASP A 95 -0.97 -9.91 -10.16
N SER A 96 -1.97 -10.10 -11.02
CA SER A 96 -3.21 -10.79 -10.67
C SER A 96 -2.93 -12.14 -9.99
N GLY A 97 -3.58 -12.39 -8.86
CA GLY A 97 -3.43 -13.60 -8.06
C GLY A 97 -2.09 -13.76 -7.36
N SER A 98 -1.26 -12.71 -7.31
CA SER A 98 0.00 -12.72 -6.55
C SER A 98 -0.25 -12.66 -5.04
N GLN A 99 0.65 -13.28 -4.29
CA GLN A 99 0.60 -13.30 -2.83
C GLN A 99 2.00 -13.15 -2.27
N ILE A 100 2.15 -12.32 -1.25
CA ILE A 100 3.39 -12.13 -0.51
C ILE A 100 3.20 -12.35 0.99
N HIS A 101 4.27 -12.78 1.64
CA HIS A 101 4.43 -12.66 3.08
C HIS A 101 5.35 -11.48 3.38
N LEU A 102 4.86 -10.59 4.23
CA LEU A 102 5.53 -9.41 4.71
C LEU A 102 5.84 -9.59 6.19
N THR A 103 7.11 -9.69 6.53
CA THR A 103 7.57 -9.90 7.91
C THR A 103 8.34 -8.69 8.40
N ASN A 104 7.99 -8.16 9.57
CA ASN A 104 8.81 -7.18 10.26
C ASN A 104 9.91 -7.90 11.06
N LEU A 105 11.17 -7.73 10.68
CA LEU A 105 12.33 -8.31 11.36
C LEU A 105 12.97 -7.36 12.39
N SER A 106 12.27 -6.29 12.74
CA SER A 106 12.74 -5.26 13.67
C SER A 106 12.11 -5.46 15.05
N ALA A 107 12.70 -4.85 16.07
CA ALA A 107 12.18 -4.88 17.44
C ALA A 107 11.00 -3.91 17.67
N ASP A 108 10.82 -2.94 16.78
CA ASP A 108 9.81 -1.90 16.88
C ASP A 108 8.65 -2.16 15.90
N GLN A 109 7.44 -1.69 16.25
CA GLN A 109 6.27 -1.78 15.40
C GLN A 109 6.42 -0.88 14.16
N LEU A 110 5.95 -1.37 13.02
CA LEU A 110 5.90 -0.63 11.77
C LEU A 110 4.46 -0.43 11.31
N GLU A 111 4.23 0.68 10.63
CA GLU A 111 3.00 0.96 9.92
C GLU A 111 3.32 1.33 8.48
N ALA A 112 2.59 0.79 7.52
CA ALA A 112 2.73 1.13 6.11
C ALA A 112 1.37 1.60 5.58
N VAL A 113 1.34 2.79 4.99
CA VAL A 113 0.15 3.34 4.35
C VAL A 113 0.34 3.29 2.84
N CYS A 114 -0.41 2.43 2.16
CA CYS A 114 -0.29 2.19 0.73
C CYS A 114 -1.39 2.91 -0.05
N PHE A 115 -0.99 3.59 -1.12
CA PHE A 115 -1.87 4.28 -2.06
C PHE A 115 -1.77 3.60 -3.43
N LEU A 116 -2.92 3.40 -4.09
CA LEU A 116 -3.03 2.85 -5.45
C LEU A 116 -2.81 3.93 -6.51
#